data_AF-I1C3V4-F1
#
_entry.id   AF-I1C3V4-F1
#
_cell.length_a   1.000
_cell.length_b   1.000
_cell.length_c   1.000
_cell.angle_alpha   90.00
_cell.angle_beta   90.00
_cell.angle_gamma   90.00
#
_symmetry.space_group_name_H-M   'P 1'
#
loop_
_entity.id
_entity.type
_entity.pdbx_description
1 polymer ?
#
loop_
_entity_poly.entity_id
_entity_poly.type
_entity_poly.pdbx_seq_one_letter_code
_entity_poly.pdbx_strand_id
1 'polypeptide(L)' 'MYPSMGGESIWLIQDGIDAGQTIFHVHLHIIPKRFSEWYSEGIEDVDRVPRSFSEMKEEADHLKRLLNVKKFML' A
#
# COMPACT_ATOMS: atom_id res chain seq x y z
N MET A 1 -3.05 12.66 14.35
CA MET A 1 -1.65 12.52 14.81
C MET A 1 -1.24 11.08 14.57
N TYR A 2 -0.68 10.76 13.40
CA TYR A 2 -0.07 9.45 13.19
C TYR A 2 1.37 9.52 13.68
N PRO A 3 1.77 8.72 14.67
CA PRO A 3 3.13 8.79 15.22
C PRO A 3 4.15 8.48 14.11
N SER A 4 5.28 9.18 14.16
CA SER A 4 6.46 8.94 13.35
C SER A 4 7.02 7.56 13.68
N MET A 5 6.46 6.52 13.06
CA MET A 5 6.99 5.16 13.11
C MET A 5 8.01 5.05 11.98
N GLY A 6 9.28 4.80 12.35
CA GLY A 6 10.47 4.77 11.49
C GLY A 6 10.51 3.61 10.49
N GLY A 7 9.53 3.53 9.60
CA GLY A 7 9.53 2.64 8.45
C GLY A 7 9.36 3.41 7.14
N GLU A 8 9.98 2.90 6.07
CA GLU A 8 9.85 3.36 4.68
C GLU A 8 8.42 3.26 4.13
N SER A 9 7.47 2.68 4.88
CA SER A 9 6.08 2.47 4.48
C SER A 9 5.09 2.95 5.54
N ILE A 10 3.90 3.35 5.09
CA ILE A 10 2.70 3.58 5.89
C ILE A 10 1.90 2.28 5.93
N TRP A 11 1.35 1.93 7.09
CA TRP A 11 0.46 0.79 7.25
C TRP A 11 -0.75 1.19 8.09
N LEU A 12 -1.94 0.78 7.65
CA LEU A 12 -3.21 1.14 8.31
C LEU A 12 -4.31 0.11 7.99
N ILE A 13 -5.29 0.02 8.90
CA ILE A 13 -6.53 -0.74 8.74
C ILE A 13 -7.69 0.25 8.87
N GLN A 14 -8.64 0.20 7.95
CA GLN A 14 -9.90 0.95 8.03
C GLN A 14 -10.96 0.02 8.63
N ASP A 15 -11.07 0.01 9.96
CA ASP A 15 -12.00 -0.87 10.69
C ASP A 15 -13.34 -0.16 10.88
N GLY A 16 -14.31 -0.47 10.02
CA GLY A 16 -15.66 0.10 10.03
C GLY A 16 -15.88 1.25 9.05
N ILE A 17 -17.16 1.52 8.76
CA ILE A 17 -17.58 2.53 7.78
C ILE A 17 -17.08 3.94 8.13
N ASP A 18 -17.10 4.29 9.42
CA ASP A 18 -16.66 5.60 9.91
C ASP A 18 -15.14 5.80 9.79
N ALA A 19 -14.37 4.70 9.62
CA ALA A 19 -12.94 4.73 9.34
C ALA A 19 -12.63 4.77 7.83
N GLY A 20 -13.64 4.81 6.95
CA GLY A 20 -13.49 4.85 5.50
C GLY A 20 -13.47 3.47 4.81
N GLN A 21 -13.87 2.40 5.50
CA GLN A 21 -13.92 1.06 4.91
C GLN A 21 -14.97 0.98 3.80
N THR A 22 -14.56 0.59 2.59
CA THR A 22 -15.45 0.48 1.42
C THR A 22 -15.91 -0.95 1.13
N ILE A 23 -15.14 -1.95 1.57
CA ILE A 23 -15.41 -3.38 1.37
C ILE A 23 -15.47 -4.08 2.72
N PHE A 24 -16.55 -4.84 2.97
CA PHE A 24 -16.80 -5.60 4.20
C PHE A 24 -15.91 -6.86 4.32
N HIS A 25 -14.61 -6.66 4.27
CA HIS A 25 -13.57 -7.65 4.51
C HIS A 25 -12.39 -6.92 5.16
N VAL A 26 -11.87 -7.43 6.27
CA VAL A 26 -10.68 -6.86 6.92
C VAL A 26 -9.50 -6.94 5.96
N HIS A 27 -8.88 -5.80 5.65
CA HIS A 27 -7.68 -5.72 4.83
C HIS A 27 -6.70 -4.69 5.41
N LEU A 28 -5.42 -4.98 5.24
CA LEU A 28 -4.31 -4.11 5.64
C LEU A 28 -3.79 -3.37 4.41
N HIS A 29 -3.73 -2.05 4.49
CA HIS A 29 -3.00 -1.25 3.51
C HIS A 29 -1.52 -1.20 3.91
N ILE A 30 -0.63 -1.48 2.97
CA ILE A 30 0.81 -1.24 3.08
C ILE A 30 1.21 -0.36 1.90
N ILE A 31 1.62 0.87 2.18
CA ILE A 31 1.87 1.91 1.18
C ILE A 31 3.30 2.41 1.35
N PRO A 32 4.20 2.19 0.37
CA PRO A 32 5.54 2.78 0.40
C PRO A 32 5.46 4.32 0.52
N LYS A 33 6.20 4.91 1.47
CA LYS A 33 6.28 6.36 1.62
C LYS A 33 7.08 6.95 0.47
N ARG A 34 6.52 7.94 -0.25
CA ARG A 34 7.30 8.89 -1.05
C ARG A 34 7.30 10.22 -0.31
N PHE A 35 8.41 10.55 0.35
CA PHE A 35 8.45 11.66 1.31
C PHE A 35 8.24 13.06 0.69
N SER A 36 8.38 13.23 -0.62
CA SER A 36 8.37 14.55 -1.28
C SER A 36 7.04 14.95 -1.94
N GLU A 37 6.10 14.04 -2.19
CA GLU A 37 4.95 14.31 -3.09
C GLU A 37 3.58 14.37 -2.38
N TRP A 38 3.44 13.76 -1.20
CA TRP A 38 2.13 13.56 -0.56
C TRP A 38 1.67 14.75 0.31
N TYR A 39 2.56 15.71 0.58
CA TYR A 39 2.28 16.82 1.49
C TYR A 39 1.60 18.03 0.82
N SER A 40 1.70 18.17 -0.50
CA SER A 40 1.15 19.33 -1.22
C SER A 40 -0.25 19.09 -1.80
N GLU A 41 -0.57 17.87 -2.22
CA GLU A 41 -1.80 17.55 -2.98
C GLU A 41 -2.79 16.66 -2.21
N GLY A 42 -2.45 16.22 -0.99
CA GLY A 42 -3.25 15.24 -0.25
C GLY A 42 -2.89 13.78 -0.57
N ILE A 43 -3.50 12.84 0.16
CA ILE A 43 -3.26 11.38 0.03
C ILE A 43 -4.20 10.77 -1.02
N GLU A 44 -5.31 11.45 -1.32
CA GLU A 44 -6.32 10.98 -2.26
C GLU A 44 -5.90 11.27 -3.70
N ASP A 45 -5.52 10.22 -4.40
CA ASP A 45 -5.21 10.24 -5.82
C ASP A 45 -6.53 10.29 -6.61
N VAL A 46 -7.14 11.48 -6.70
CA VAL A 46 -8.39 11.73 -7.44
C VAL A 46 -8.28 11.41 -8.92
N ASP A 47 -7.06 11.41 -9.46
CA ASP A 47 -6.73 11.11 -10.85
C ASP A 47 -6.20 9.68 -11.05
N ARG A 48 -6.35 8.81 -10.05
CA ARG A 48 -5.83 7.44 -10.12
C ARG A 48 -6.46 6.67 -11.27
N VAL A 49 -5.69 6.42 -12.32
CA VAL A 49 -6.10 5.58 -13.44
C VAL A 49 -6.12 4.11 -13.01
N PRO A 50 -7.20 3.35 -13.28
CA PRO A 50 -7.21 1.91 -13.06
C PRO A 50 -6.09 1.21 -13.83
N ARG A 51 -5.32 0.36 -13.14
CA ARG A 51 -4.26 -0.44 -13.76
C ARG A 51 -4.84 -1.62 -14.53
N SER A 52 -4.18 -2.02 -15.60
CA SER A 52 -4.55 -3.23 -16.35
C SER A 52 -4.21 -4.51 -15.57
N PHE A 53 -4.88 -5.61 -15.93
CA PHE A 53 -4.59 -6.92 -15.36
C PHE A 53 -3.13 -7.37 -15.60
N SER A 54 -2.55 -7.06 -16.77
CA SER A 54 -1.16 -7.44 -17.10
C SER A 54 -0.17 -6.75 -16.17
N GLU A 55 -0.31 -5.43 -15.98
CA GLU A 55 0.56 -4.66 -15.09
C GLU A 55 0.48 -5.16 -13.64
N MET A 56 -0.74 -5.43 -13.15
CA MET A 56 -0.94 -5.99 -11.81
C MET A 56 -0.30 -7.37 -11.66
N LYS A 57 -0.41 -8.22 -12.68
CA LYS A 57 0.20 -9.56 -12.69
C LYS A 57 1.72 -9.48 -12.68
N GLU A 58 2.31 -8.64 -13.52
CA GLU A 58 3.76 -8.46 -13.63
C GLU A 58 4.37 -7.96 -12.31
N GLU A 59 3.72 -7.00 -11.66
CA GLU A 59 4.11 -6.51 -10.33
C GLU A 59 4.01 -7.62 -9.28
N ALA A 60 2.90 -8.36 -9.23
CA ALA A 60 2.72 -9.46 -8.30
C ALA A 60 3.78 -10.56 -8.47
N ASP A 61 4.10 -10.91 -9.71
CA ASP A 61 5.15 -11.89 -10.03
C ASP A 61 6.53 -11.39 -9.59
N HIS A 62 6.82 -10.09 -9.74
CA HIS A 62 8.05 -9.48 -9.25
C HIS A 62 8.16 -9.55 -7.73
N LEU A 63 7.12 -9.13 -7.01
CA LEU A 63 7.05 -9.18 -5.55
C LEU A 63 7.20 -10.61 -5.02
N LYS A 64 6.54 -11.58 -5.66
CA LYS A 64 6.66 -13.01 -5.34
C LYS A 64 8.11 -13.49 -5.41
N ARG A 65 8.87 -13.08 -6.42
CA ARG A 65 10.29 -13.43 -6.53
C ARG A 65 11.10 -12.86 -5.36
N LEU A 66 10.92 -11.59 -5.03
CA LEU A 66 11.62 -10.94 -3.92
C LEU A 66 11.34 -11.61 -2.57
N LEU A 67 10.07 -11.92 -2.30
CA LEU A 67 9.66 -12.55 -1.04
C LEU A 67 10.16 -14.00 -0.93
N ASN A 68 10.19 -14.73 -2.04
CA ASN A 68 10.69 -16.11 -2.06
C ASN A 68 12.22 -16.20 -1.92
N VAL A 69 12.97 -15.22 -2.42
CA VAL A 69 14.44 -15.18 -2.27
C VAL A 69 14.85 -15.06 -0.79
N LYS A 70 14.12 -14.25 0.00
CA LYS A 70 14.41 -14.10 1.45
C LYS A 70 14.14 -15.36 2.28
N LYS A 71 13.45 -16.37 1.73
CA LYS A 71 13.14 -17.63 2.43
C LYS A 71 14.36 -18.56 2.58
N PHE A 72 15.43 -18.34 1.82
CA PHE A 72 16.65 -19.16 1.83
C PHE A 72 17.83 -18.52 2.58
N MET A 73 17.59 -17.42 3.30
CA MET A 73 18.63 -16.65 3.99
C MET A 73 18.48 -16.64 5.52
N LEU A 74 17.72 -17.61 6.06
CA LEU A 74 17.54 -17.89 7.49
C LEU A 74 17.83 -19.36 7.76
#